data_AF-A0A9E0T5K6-F1
#
_entry.id   AF-A0A9E0T5K6-F1
#
_cell.length_a   1.000
_cell.length_b   1.000
_cell.length_c   1.000
_cell.angle_alpha   90.00
_cell.angle_beta   90.00
_cell.angle_gamma   90.00
#
_symmetry.space_group_name_H-M   'P 1'
#
loop_
_entity.id
_entity.type
_entity.pdbx_description
1 polymer ?
#
loop_
_entity_poly.entity_id
_entity_poly.type
_entity_poly.pdbx_seq_one_letter_code
_entity_poly.pdbx_strand_id
1 'polypeptide(L)' 'MSRLTITLEDSLYQALKETAARQNRSIAKIVEESLMLRGIKPLDNARQLVAQARQRSSLSEQEALALATEETRAVRKH' A
#
# COMPACT_ATOMS: atom_id res chain seq x y z
N MET A 1 -9.69 -7.45 8.41
CA MET A 1 -8.84 -8.65 8.32
C MET A 1 -9.30 -9.47 7.12
N SER A 2 -8.62 -9.39 5.99
CA SER A 2 -8.84 -10.28 4.84
C SER A 2 -7.92 -11.50 4.94
N ARG A 3 -8.40 -12.67 4.55
CA ARG A 3 -7.59 -13.91 4.52
C ARG A 3 -6.90 -14.02 3.16
N LEU A 4 -5.60 -14.27 3.17
CA LEU A 4 -4.79 -14.53 1.97
C LEU A 4 -4.18 -15.93 2.07
N THR A 5 -4.32 -16.73 1.01
CA THR A 5 -3.62 -18.01 0.84
C THR A 5 -2.60 -17.84 -0.28
N ILE A 6 -1.35 -18.19 -0.02
CA ILE A 6 -0.26 -18.17 -1.00
C ILE A 6 0.43 -19.54 -0.99
N THR A 7 0.93 -19.95 -2.15
CA THR A 7 1.80 -21.12 -2.28
C THR A 7 3.24 -20.64 -2.28
N LEU A 8 4.09 -21.30 -1.48
CA LEU A 8 5.52 -21.02 -1.37
C LEU A 8 6.28 -22.32 -1.59
N GLU A 9 7.51 -22.22 -2.08
CA GLU A 9 8.46 -23.34 -2.05
C GLU A 9 8.70 -23.79 -0.59
N ASP A 10 8.81 -25.10 -0.37
CA ASP A 10 8.93 -25.69 0.97
C ASP A 10 10.15 -25.15 1.74
N SER A 11 11.26 -24.96 1.04
CA SER A 11 12.49 -24.39 1.60
C SER A 11 12.31 -22.96 2.09
N LEU A 12 11.56 -22.15 1.34
CA LEU A 12 11.24 -20.77 1.71
C LEU A 12 10.24 -20.73 2.86
N TYR A 13 9.26 -21.63 2.88
CA TYR A 13 8.32 -21.75 4.00
C TYR A 13 9.03 -22.06 5.32
N GLN A 14 10.01 -22.98 5.30
CA GLN A 14 10.78 -23.29 6.51
C GLN A 14 11.67 -22.12 6.96
N ALA A 15 12.37 -21.47 6.03
CA ALA A 15 13.17 -20.28 6.35
C ALA A 15 12.31 -19.16 6.97
N LEU A 16 11.09 -18.97 6.47
CA LEU A 16 10.13 -18.00 7.00
C LEU A 16 9.65 -18.39 8.40
N LYS A 17 9.38 -19.68 8.63
CA LYS A 17 8.96 -20.21 9.94
C LYS A 17 10.05 -20.07 11.00
N GLU A 18 11.30 -20.39 10.65
CA GLU A 18 12.47 -20.21 11.53
C GLU A 18 12.69 -18.72 11.85
N THR A 19 12.58 -17.86 10.84
CA THR A 19 12.70 -16.41 11.02
C THR A 19 11.63 -15.86 11.97
N ALA A 20 10.39 -16.31 11.82
CA ALA A 20 9.28 -15.96 12.70
C ALA A 20 9.53 -16.38 14.15
N ALA A 21 10.00 -17.61 14.36
CA ALA A 21 10.38 -18.12 15.67
C ALA A 21 11.54 -17.31 16.29
N ARG A 22 12.60 -17.04 15.51
CA ARG A 22 13.78 -16.28 15.95
C ARG A 22 13.45 -14.83 16.33
N GLN A 23 12.56 -14.19 15.59
CA GLN A 23 12.17 -12.80 15.86
C GLN A 23 11.05 -12.69 16.91
N ASN A 24 10.44 -13.79 17.34
CA ASN A 24 9.23 -13.83 18.16
C ASN A 24 8.07 -13.02 17.54
N ARG A 25 7.86 -13.20 16.23
CA ARG A 25 6.86 -12.46 15.43
C ARG A 25 6.04 -13.42 14.59
N SER A 26 4.80 -13.05 14.28
CA SER A 26 3.97 -13.88 13.41
C SER A 26 4.44 -13.82 11.96
N ILE A 27 4.30 -14.93 11.23
CA ILE A 27 4.58 -15.01 9.79
C ILE A 27 3.78 -13.93 9.04
N ALA A 28 2.51 -13.73 9.42
CA ALA A 28 1.65 -12.70 8.83
C ALA A 28 2.25 -11.30 8.94
N LYS A 29 2.79 -10.94 10.12
CA LYS A 29 3.42 -9.63 10.35
C LYS A 29 4.68 -9.44 9.50
N ILE A 30 5.51 -10.47 9.38
CA ILE A 30 6.71 -10.46 8.55
C ILE A 30 6.35 -10.27 7.07
N VAL A 31 5.35 -10.99 6.59
CA VAL A 31 4.86 -10.88 5.21
C VAL A 31 4.25 -9.50 4.96
N GLU A 32 3.41 -9.00 5.86
CA GLU A 32 2.80 -7.67 5.75
C GLU A 32 3.85 -6.56 5.63
N GLU A 33 4.87 -6.57 6.48
CA GLU A 33 5.97 -5.60 6.39
C GLU A 33 6.79 -5.74 5.12
N SER A 34 7.06 -6.97 4.69
CA SER A 34 7.79 -7.23 3.45
C SER A 34 7.03 -6.68 2.23
N LEU A 35 5.70 -6.81 2.20
CA LEU A 35 4.85 -6.23 1.16
C LEU A 35 4.90 -4.70 1.19
N MET A 36 4.84 -4.08 2.37
CA MET A 36 4.98 -2.64 2.53
C MET A 36 6.35 -2.11 2.07
N LEU A 37 7.44 -2.82 2.40
CA LEU A 37 8.80 -2.49 1.96
C LEU A 37 8.95 -2.57 0.44
N ARG A 38 8.22 -3.48 -0.21
CA ARG A 38 8.17 -3.60 -1.68
C ARG A 38 7.25 -2.57 -2.35
N GLY A 39 6.70 -1.64 -1.58
CA GLY A 39 5.83 -0.56 -2.08
C GLY A 39 4.39 -0.99 -2.35
N ILE A 40 3.99 -2.21 -1.97
CA ILE A 40 2.61 -2.69 -2.10
C ILE A 40 1.81 -2.06 -0.96
N LYS A 41 1.28 -0.88 -1.23
CA LYS A 41 0.50 -0.09 -0.28
C LYS A 41 -0.99 -0.37 -0.47
N PRO A 42 -1.77 -0.48 0.62
CA PRO A 42 -3.23 -0.54 0.49
C PRO A 42 -3.72 0.71 -0.25
N LEU A 43 -4.75 0.54 -1.09
CA LEU A 43 -5.31 1.58 -1.97
C LEU A 43 -5.70 2.86 -1.20
N ASP A 44 -5.98 2.73 0.11
CA ASP A 44 -6.25 3.84 1.02
C ASP A 44 -5.14 4.90 1.06
N ASN A 45 -3.89 4.54 0.75
CA ASN A 45 -2.80 5.50 0.69
C ASN A 45 -2.96 6.53 -0.42
N ALA A 46 -3.50 6.18 -1.60
CA ALA A 46 -3.68 7.16 -2.67
C ALA A 46 -4.71 8.23 -2.28
N ARG A 47 -5.83 7.83 -1.68
CA ARG A 47 -6.86 8.75 -1.19
C ARG A 47 -6.36 9.60 -0.02
N GLN A 48 -5.61 9.00 0.90
CA GLN A 48 -5.01 9.74 2.01
C GLN A 48 -3.93 10.72 1.56
N LEU A 49 -3.11 10.37 0.57
CA LEU A 49 -2.14 11.28 -0.05
C LEU A 49 -2.84 12.45 -0.74
N VAL A 50 -3.92 12.21 -1.48
CA VAL A 50 -4.74 13.28 -2.08
C VAL A 50 -5.40 14.14 -1.01
N ALA A 51 -5.91 13.55 0.08
CA ALA A 51 -6.51 14.30 1.17
C ALA A 51 -5.48 15.17 1.91
N GLN A 52 -4.27 14.65 2.16
CA GLN A 52 -3.17 15.42 2.75
C GLN A 52 -2.69 16.54 1.82
N ALA A 53 -2.59 16.26 0.52
CA ALA A 53 -2.25 17.26 -0.49
C ALA A 53 -3.31 18.37 -0.53
N ARG A 54 -4.60 18.03 -0.45
CA ARG A 54 -5.72 19.00 -0.36
C ARG A 54 -5.66 19.85 0.90
N GLN A 55 -5.37 19.26 2.06
CA GLN A 55 -5.23 20.00 3.32
C GLN A 55 -4.03 20.95 3.32
N ARG A 56 -2.96 20.61 2.58
CA ARG A 56 -1.75 21.43 2.49
C ARG A 56 -1.74 22.39 1.30
N SER A 57 -2.58 22.17 0.30
CA SER A 57 -2.70 23.06 -0.84
C SER A 57 -3.50 24.28 -0.43
N SER A 58 -2.95 25.47 -0.63
CA SER A 58 -3.66 26.75 -0.53
C SER A 58 -4.72 26.96 -1.63
N LEU A 59 -5.20 25.86 -2.22
CA LEU A 59 -6.17 25.86 -3.31
C LEU A 59 -7.58 25.90 -2.72
N SER A 60 -8.43 26.72 -3.32
CA SER A 60 -9.87 26.67 -3.08
C SER A 60 -10.46 25.35 -3.56
N GLU A 61 -11.65 25.00 -3.07
CA GLU A 61 -12.34 23.77 -3.44
C GLU A 61 -12.53 23.63 -4.97
N GLN A 62 -12.83 24.73 -5.66
CA GLN A 62 -13.01 24.77 -7.11
C GLN A 62 -11.71 24.46 -7.85
N GLU A 63 -10.59 25.05 -7.43
CA GLU A 63 -9.28 24.83 -8.06
C GLU A 63 -8.79 23.39 -7.83
N ALA A 64 -9.01 22.85 -6.64
CA ALA A 64 -8.68 21.46 -6.32
C ALA A 64 -9.51 20.45 -7.14
N LEU A 65 -10.78 20.74 -7.41
CA LEU A 65 -11.66 19.88 -8.22
C LEU A 65 -11.29 19.93 -9.71
N ALA A 66 -10.95 21.11 -10.22
CA ALA A 66 -10.50 21.30 -11.59
C ALA A 66 -9.19 20.53 -11.85
N LEU A 67 -8.20 20.67 -10.97
CA LEU A 67 -6.93 19.95 -11.08
C LEU A 67 -7.12 18.43 -11.00
N ALA A 68 -7.94 17.94 -10.06
CA ALA A 68 -8.19 16.51 -9.91
C ALA A 68 -8.86 15.87 -11.14
N THR A 69 -9.77 16.60 -11.80
CA THR A 69 -10.42 16.13 -13.03
C THR A 69 -9.50 16.16 -14.24
N GLU A 70 -8.59 17.13 -14.31
CA GLU A 70 -7.55 17.21 -15.33
C GLU A 70 -6.57 16.03 -15.24
N GLU A 71 -5.99 15.79 -14.05
CA GLU A 71 -5.06 14.67 -13.80
C GLU A 71 -5.71 13.31 -14.09
N THR A 72 -6.98 13.13 -13.68
CA THR A 72 -7.73 11.89 -13.96
C THR A 72 -7.95 11.68 -15.45
N ARG A 73 -8.15 12.74 -16.23
CA ARG A 73 -8.27 12.66 -17.70
C ARG A 73 -6.92 12.37 -18.34
N ALA A 74 -5.83 12.93 -17.83
CA ALA A 74 -4.48 12.70 -18.34
C ALA A 74 -4.08 11.22 -18.19
N VAL A 75 -4.30 10.62 -17.01
CA VAL A 75 -4.00 9.20 -16.76
C VAL A 75 -4.86 8.27 -17.61
N ARG A 76 -6.14 8.61 -17.85
CA ARG A 76 -7.05 7.78 -18.68
C ARG A 76 -6.78 7.86 -20.19
N LYS A 77 -5.99 8.83 -20.64
CA LYS A 77 -5.58 8.97 -22.05
C LYS A 77 -4.27 8.24 -22.36
N HIS A 78 -3.62 7.69 -21.32
CA HIS A 78 -2.43 6.83 -21.42
C HIS A 78 -2.83 5.35 -21.31
#